data_AF-A0A2V7WPH3-F1
#
_entry.id   AF-A0A2V7WPH3-F1
#
_cell.length_a   1.000
_cell.length_b   1.000
_cell.length_c   1.000
_cell.angle_alpha   90.00
_cell.angle_beta   90.00
_cell.angle_gamma   90.00
#
_symmetry.space_group_name_H-M   'P 1'
#
loop_
_entity.id
_entity.type
_entity.pdbx_description
1 polymer ?
#
loop_
_entity_poly.entity_id
_entity_poly.type
_entity_poly.pdbx_seq_one_letter_code
_entity_poly.pdbx_strand_id
1 'polypeptide(L)'
;LPLRTGVLHLRAEASTDSKEDAQAIADKLGIFVSMFHSAEESVGSPGSDADLKVLFDSLKVRHDDNRAEVVATVPTGVFRKLVDSSEQMAPLASPTHPATPGAPAPSKRRPKR
;
A
#
# COMPACT_ATOMS: atom_id res chain seq x y z
N LEU A 1 -8.40 3.61 -33.80
CA LEU A 1 -8.33 2.50 -32.83
C LEU A 1 -8.14 3.07 -31.43
N PRO A 2 -9.11 2.97 -30.51
CA PRO A 2 -8.85 3.36 -29.12
C PRO A 2 -8.06 2.24 -28.43
N LEU A 3 -6.76 2.45 -28.23
CA LEU A 3 -5.89 1.61 -27.42
C LEU A 3 -6.19 1.89 -25.94
N ARG A 4 -7.02 1.08 -25.26
CA ARG A 4 -7.13 1.15 -23.78
C ARG A 4 -7.42 -0.19 -23.13
N THR A 5 -6.49 -1.12 -23.23
CA THR A 5 -6.42 -2.31 -22.35
C THR A 5 -4.95 -2.62 -22.08
N GLY A 6 -4.29 -1.74 -21.34
CA GLY A 6 -2.95 -2.00 -20.82
C GLY A 6 -3.07 -2.58 -19.42
N VAL A 7 -2.57 -3.79 -19.19
CA VAL A 7 -2.36 -4.30 -17.83
C VAL A 7 -1.09 -3.69 -17.26
N LEU A 8 -1.10 -3.29 -15.99
CA LEU A 8 0.06 -2.77 -15.30
C LEU A 8 0.72 -3.90 -14.50
N HIS A 9 1.96 -4.24 -14.81
CA HIS A 9 2.72 -5.21 -14.01
C HIS A 9 3.48 -4.47 -12.90
N LEU A 10 3.19 -4.82 -11.65
CA LEU A 10 3.92 -4.35 -10.47
C LEU A 10 4.89 -5.43 -10.02
N ARG A 11 6.12 -5.01 -9.70
CA ARG A 11 7.15 -5.84 -9.08
C ARG A 11 7.79 -5.03 -7.96
N ALA A 12 7.65 -5.54 -6.73
CA ALA A 12 8.37 -5.04 -5.56
C ALA A 12 9.45 -6.06 -5.20
N GLU A 13 10.69 -5.62 -5.03
CA GLU A 13 11.80 -6.48 -4.65
C GLU A 13 12.46 -5.98 -3.36
N ALA A 14 12.72 -6.90 -2.44
CA ALA A 14 13.51 -6.69 -1.24
C ALA A 14 14.81 -7.48 -1.39
N SER A 15 15.94 -6.76 -1.42
CA SER A 15 17.27 -7.37 -1.44
C SER A 15 17.76 -7.51 0.00
N THR A 16 18.16 -8.71 0.40
CA THR A 16 18.69 -8.99 1.74
C THR A 16 20.19 -9.23 1.69
N ASP A 17 20.82 -9.35 2.86
CA ASP A 17 22.25 -9.70 2.96
C ASP A 17 22.49 -11.21 2.91
N SER A 18 21.52 -12.03 3.34
CA SER A 18 21.60 -13.50 3.29
C SER A 18 20.36 -14.17 2.69
N LYS A 19 20.58 -15.28 2.00
CA LYS A 19 19.53 -16.09 1.35
C LYS A 19 18.46 -16.55 2.32
N GLU A 20 18.82 -16.89 3.56
CA GLU A 20 17.83 -17.27 4.58
C GLU A 20 16.90 -16.11 4.96
N ASP A 21 17.40 -14.86 4.93
CA ASP A 21 16.61 -13.68 5.23
C ASP A 21 15.63 -13.37 4.10
N ALA A 22 16.07 -13.42 2.84
CA ALA A 22 15.18 -13.35 1.68
C ALA A 22 14.09 -14.41 1.74
N GLN A 23 14.43 -15.65 2.10
CA GLN A 23 13.46 -16.73 2.24
C GLN A 23 12.46 -16.45 3.37
N ALA A 24 12.92 -15.97 4.53
CA ALA A 24 12.06 -15.62 5.65
C ALA A 24 11.10 -14.46 5.32
N ILE A 25 11.57 -13.48 4.55
CA ILE A 25 10.72 -12.38 4.04
C ILE A 25 9.69 -12.92 3.05
N ALA A 26 10.10 -13.75 2.10
CA ALA A 26 9.21 -14.35 1.11
C ALA A 26 8.13 -15.23 1.77
N ASP A 27 8.49 -16.03 2.78
CA ASP A 27 7.55 -16.87 3.52
C ASP A 27 6.50 -16.02 4.24
N LYS A 28 6.93 -14.99 4.98
CA LYS A 28 6.03 -14.04 5.65
C LYS A 28 5.11 -13.36 4.65
N LEU A 29 5.65 -12.83 3.56
CA LEU A 29 4.87 -12.19 2.51
C LEU A 29 3.87 -13.18 1.89
N GLY A 30 4.25 -14.43 1.69
CA GLY A 30 3.37 -15.49 1.20
C GLY A 30 2.19 -15.74 2.13
N ILE A 31 2.42 -15.74 3.45
CA ILE A 31 1.36 -15.87 4.45
C ILE A 31 0.41 -14.67 4.41
N PHE A 32 0.94 -13.44 4.35
CA PHE A 32 0.12 -12.24 4.23
C PHE A 32 -0.73 -12.29 2.96
N VAL A 33 -0.14 -12.57 1.81
CA VAL A 33 -0.86 -12.70 0.53
C VAL A 33 -1.96 -13.76 0.63
N SER A 34 -1.67 -14.94 1.18
CA SER A 34 -2.65 -16.02 1.35
C SER A 34 -3.82 -15.64 2.26
N MET A 35 -3.54 -14.88 3.33
CA MET A 35 -4.57 -14.35 4.22
C MET A 35 -5.46 -13.32 3.51
N PHE A 36 -4.85 -12.44 2.70
CA PHE A 36 -5.60 -11.48 1.88
C PHE A 36 -6.46 -12.17 0.82
N HIS A 37 -5.94 -13.22 0.15
CA HIS A 37 -6.74 -14.03 -0.78
C HIS A 37 -7.97 -14.65 -0.11
N SER A 38 -7.81 -15.08 1.16
CA SER A 38 -8.92 -15.64 1.93
C SER A 38 -9.96 -14.60 2.36
N ALA A 39 -9.58 -13.31 2.40
CA ALA A 39 -10.43 -12.20 2.82
C ALA A 39 -11.10 -11.45 1.66
N GLU A 40 -10.80 -11.81 0.40
CA GLU A 40 -11.39 -11.20 -0.81
C GLU A 40 -12.93 -11.25 -0.83
N GLU A 41 -13.54 -12.20 -0.12
CA GLU A 41 -15.00 -12.37 -0.05
C GLU A 41 -15.73 -11.16 0.58
N SER A 42 -15.01 -10.24 1.25
CA SER A 42 -15.61 -9.12 2.01
C SER A 42 -15.56 -7.74 1.32
N VAL A 43 -15.07 -7.62 0.08
CA VAL A 43 -14.89 -6.30 -0.56
C VAL A 43 -16.10 -5.91 -1.44
N GLY A 44 -17.11 -5.32 -0.80
CA GLY A 44 -18.41 -4.96 -1.40
C GLY A 44 -18.41 -3.76 -2.36
N SER A 45 -17.97 -3.94 -3.61
CA SER A 45 -18.33 -3.03 -4.70
C SER A 45 -18.67 -3.76 -6.00
N PRO A 46 -19.94 -3.70 -6.48
CA PRO A 46 -20.35 -4.35 -7.71
C PRO A 46 -19.60 -3.73 -8.90
N GLY A 47 -18.78 -4.53 -9.57
CA GLY A 47 -17.90 -4.09 -10.66
C GLY A 47 -16.42 -3.91 -10.29
N SER A 48 -16.08 -3.88 -8.99
CA SER A 48 -14.69 -3.98 -8.52
C SER A 48 -14.24 -5.43 -8.38
N ASP A 49 -15.18 -6.34 -8.11
CA ASP A 49 -14.92 -7.73 -7.75
C ASP A 49 -14.07 -8.50 -8.77
N ALA A 50 -14.44 -8.47 -10.06
CA ALA A 50 -13.71 -9.21 -11.09
C ALA A 50 -12.28 -8.68 -11.32
N ASP A 51 -12.09 -7.37 -11.29
CA ASP A 51 -10.78 -6.73 -11.51
C ASP A 51 -9.86 -6.92 -10.29
N LEU A 52 -10.43 -6.84 -9.08
CA LEU A 52 -9.75 -7.15 -7.83
C LEU A 52 -9.36 -8.62 -7.77
N LYS A 53 -10.27 -9.53 -8.11
CA LYS A 53 -9.99 -10.96 -8.18
C LYS A 53 -8.81 -11.26 -9.11
N VAL A 54 -8.74 -10.61 -10.27
CA VAL A 54 -7.61 -10.77 -11.20
C VAL A 54 -6.31 -10.22 -10.60
N LEU A 55 -6.36 -9.08 -9.89
CA LEU A 55 -5.20 -8.54 -9.19
C LEU A 55 -4.69 -9.49 -8.10
N PHE A 56 -5.58 -9.95 -7.23
CA PHE A 56 -5.25 -10.87 -6.14
C PHE A 56 -4.77 -12.22 -6.68
N ASP A 57 -5.50 -12.85 -7.61
CA ASP A 57 -5.04 -14.09 -8.28
C ASP A 57 -3.64 -13.95 -8.93
N SER A 58 -3.32 -12.75 -9.43
CA SER A 58 -2.01 -12.47 -9.99
C SER A 58 -0.92 -12.21 -8.95
N LEU A 59 -1.24 -11.96 -7.69
CA LEU A 59 -0.27 -11.63 -6.64
C LEU A 59 0.54 -12.86 -6.27
N LYS A 60 1.84 -12.82 -6.57
CA LYS A 60 2.74 -13.95 -6.35
C LYS A 60 4.01 -13.49 -5.66
N VAL A 61 4.43 -14.27 -4.68
CA VAL A 61 5.72 -14.09 -4.01
C VAL A 61 6.71 -15.06 -4.63
N ARG A 62 7.89 -14.55 -4.98
CA ARG A 62 9.03 -15.31 -5.50
C ARG A 62 10.24 -15.04 -4.61
N HIS A 63 11.07 -16.05 -4.46
CA HIS A 63 12.37 -15.93 -3.82
C HIS A 63 13.41 -16.29 -4.88
N ASP A 64 14.32 -15.36 -5.15
CA ASP A 64 15.44 -15.56 -6.06
C ASP A 64 16.73 -15.20 -5.32
N ASP A 65 17.53 -16.22 -5.02
CA ASP A 65 18.81 -16.10 -4.32
C ASP A 65 18.74 -15.26 -3.03
N ASN A 66 19.17 -14.00 -3.07
CA ASN A 66 19.17 -13.06 -1.95
C ASN A 66 18.09 -11.98 -2.08
N ARG A 67 17.04 -12.25 -2.86
CA ARG A 67 15.93 -11.32 -3.14
C ARG A 67 14.59 -11.98 -2.92
N ALA A 68 13.73 -11.30 -2.16
CA ALA A 68 12.32 -11.60 -2.09
C ALA A 68 11.57 -10.65 -3.03
N GLU A 69 10.73 -11.20 -3.90
CA GLU A 69 10.03 -10.46 -4.92
C GLU A 69 8.53 -10.70 -4.81
N VAL A 70 7.75 -9.62 -4.92
CA VAL A 70 6.30 -9.69 -5.02
C VAL A 70 5.90 -9.13 -6.37
N VAL A 71 5.23 -9.93 -7.18
CA VAL A 71 4.73 -9.54 -8.49
C VAL A 71 3.21 -9.55 -8.50
N ALA A 72 2.60 -8.58 -9.18
CA ALA A 72 1.16 -8.47 -9.32
C ALA A 72 0.81 -7.87 -10.69
N THR A 73 -0.35 -8.23 -11.23
CA THR A 73 -0.89 -7.62 -12.44
C THR A 73 -2.11 -6.80 -12.04
N VAL A 74 -2.00 -5.48 -12.14
CA VAL A 74 -3.09 -4.55 -11.87
C VAL A 74 -3.84 -4.30 -13.17
N PRO A 75 -5.11 -4.69 -13.26
CA PRO A 75 -5.88 -4.37 -14.44
C PRO A 75 -6.26 -2.87 -14.43
N THR A 76 -6.54 -2.35 -15.63
CA THR A 76 -6.81 -0.91 -15.82
C THR A 76 -7.98 -0.38 -14.99
N GLY A 77 -8.95 -1.22 -14.64
CA GLY A 77 -10.10 -0.84 -13.81
C GLY A 77 -9.67 -0.46 -12.40
N VAL A 78 -8.87 -1.30 -11.74
CA VAL A 78 -8.29 -1.03 -10.42
C VAL A 78 -7.29 0.12 -10.47
N PHE A 79 -6.41 0.17 -11.47
CA PHE A 79 -5.44 1.26 -11.59
C PHE A 79 -6.14 2.63 -11.64
N ARG A 80 -7.18 2.76 -12.47
CA ARG A 80 -7.93 4.01 -12.59
C ARG A 80 -8.56 4.42 -11.26
N LYS A 81 -9.12 3.46 -10.52
CA LYS A 81 -9.65 3.72 -9.17
C LYS A 81 -8.59 4.17 -8.19
N LEU A 82 -7.40 3.57 -8.19
CA LEU A 82 -6.30 3.96 -7.31
C LEU A 82 -5.84 5.40 -7.60
N VAL A 83 -5.73 5.78 -8.88
CA VAL A 83 -5.37 7.14 -9.27
C VAL A 83 -6.47 8.14 -8.89
N ASP A 84 -7.74 7.87 -9.21
CA ASP A 84 -8.88 8.72 -8.81
C ASP A 84 -9.00 8.82 -7.27
N SER A 85 -8.72 7.74 -6.54
CA SER A 85 -8.78 7.70 -5.06
C SER A 85 -7.55 8.35 -4.41
N SER A 86 -6.41 8.38 -5.09
CA SER A 86 -5.20 9.04 -4.58
C SER A 86 -5.35 10.56 -4.53
N GLU A 87 -6.20 11.15 -5.38
CA GLU A 87 -6.60 12.56 -5.27
C GLU A 87 -7.54 12.81 -4.07
N GLN A 88 -8.14 11.75 -3.54
CA GLN A 88 -9.03 11.78 -2.39
C GLN A 88 -8.33 11.44 -1.06
N MET A 89 -7.02 11.13 -1.09
CA MET A 89 -6.15 11.32 0.07
C MET A 89 -6.00 12.82 0.29
N ALA A 90 -7.07 13.44 0.81
CA ALA A 90 -6.94 14.68 1.57
C ALA A 90 -5.75 14.49 2.52
N PRO A 91 -4.88 15.49 2.68
CA PRO A 91 -3.80 15.40 3.65
C PRO A 91 -4.45 14.91 4.95
N LEU A 92 -3.97 13.79 5.50
CA LEU A 92 -4.20 13.45 6.89
C LEU A 92 -3.95 14.76 7.60
N ALA A 93 -5.03 15.40 8.08
CA ALA A 93 -4.92 16.63 8.82
C ALA A 93 -3.82 16.35 9.83
N SER A 94 -2.73 17.11 9.74
CA SER A 94 -1.63 17.06 10.70
C SER A 94 -2.27 16.84 12.05
N PRO A 95 -1.85 15.84 12.85
CA PRO A 95 -2.51 15.61 14.14
C PRO A 95 -2.53 16.95 14.84
N THR A 96 -3.70 17.58 14.92
CA THR A 96 -3.91 18.74 15.76
C THR A 96 -3.68 18.15 17.11
N HIS A 97 -2.49 18.42 17.67
CA HIS A 97 -2.16 18.08 19.03
C HIS A 97 -3.39 18.46 19.86
N PRO A 98 -4.05 17.51 20.55
CA PRO A 98 -5.11 17.90 21.46
C PRO A 98 -4.49 18.90 22.42
N ALA A 99 -5.03 20.12 22.40
CA ALA A 99 -4.63 21.20 23.28
C ALA A 99 -4.63 20.63 24.70
N THR A 100 -3.45 20.52 25.30
CA THR A 100 -3.31 20.19 26.71
C THR A 100 -4.11 21.22 27.50
N PRO A 101 -5.15 20.83 28.24
CA PRO A 101 -5.83 21.75 29.14
C PRO A 101 -4.89 21.97 30.33
N GLY A 102 -4.13 23.07 30.30
CA GLY A 102 -3.40 23.58 31.46
C GLY A 102 -1.90 23.80 31.25
N ALA A 103 -1.51 25.02 30.88
CA ALA A 103 -0.36 25.78 31.40
C ALA A 103 -0.25 27.14 30.67
N PRO A 104 0.14 28.23 31.36
CA PRO A 104 -0.25 29.60 31.05
C PRO A 104 0.51 30.24 29.88
N ALA A 105 -0.16 31.23 29.25
CA ALA A 105 0.30 32.03 28.12
C ALA A 105 1.73 32.61 28.29
N PRO A 106 2.57 32.65 27.24
CA PRO A 106 3.87 33.27 27.31
C PRO A 106 3.71 34.79 27.40
N SER A 107 3.97 35.31 28.60
CA SER A 107 4.02 36.73 28.90
C SER A 107 5.07 37.43 28.03
N LYS A 108 4.63 38.46 27.30
CA LYS A 108 5.46 39.36 26.49
C LYS A 108 6.53 40.02 27.38
N ARG A 109 7.75 39.48 27.42
CA ARG A 109 8.92 40.23 27.94
C ARG A 109 9.63 40.92 26.78
N ARG A 110 9.35 42.23 26.64
CA ARG A 110 10.18 43.19 25.89
C ARG A 110 11.63 43.07 26.38
N PRO A 111 12.64 42.93 25.50
CA PRO A 111 14.02 43.14 25.90
C PRO A 111 14.29 44.65 25.97
N LYS A 112 14.80 45.11 27.12
CA LYS A 112 15.53 46.37 27.24
C LYS A 112 16.98 46.11 26.86
N ARG A 113 17.47 46.74 25.80
CA ARG A 113 18.84 47.26 25.70
C ARG A 113 18.98 48.18 24.51
#